data_AF-A0A2R7KXD9-F1
#
_entry.id   AF-A0A2R7KXD9-F1
#
_cell.length_a   1.000
_cell.length_b   1.000
_cell.length_c   1.000
_cell.angle_alpha   90.00
_cell.angle_beta   90.00
_cell.angle_gamma   90.00
#
_symmetry.space_group_name_H-M   'P 1'
#
loop_
_entity.id
_entity.type
_entity.pdbx_description
1 polymer ?
#
loop_
_entity_poly.entity_id
_entity_poly.type
_entity_poly.pdbx_seq_one_letter_code
_entity_poly.pdbx_strand_id
1 'polypeptide(L)'
;FSAKHLGESQYYLMQIVDKDGNSLDGNSHYKVNVPANVPVKQYWSMTVYNRETHTFIRDKKWAARSSQTPGLKTNPDGSVDLYFGPTPPESGESNWVPTDSKGKFEILARFYGPKPNLYDQSWKLNDIEKVK
;
A
#
# COMPACT_ATOMS: atom_id res chain seq x y z
N PHE A 1 -7.59 -10.78 16.62
CA PHE A 1 -6.29 -10.45 17.25
C PHE A 1 -6.05 -8.95 17.09
N SER A 2 -5.52 -8.27 18.12
CA SER A 2 -5.33 -6.81 18.23
C SER A 2 -6.55 -6.03 18.76
N ALA A 3 -6.70 -5.97 20.09
CA ALA A 3 -7.62 -5.02 20.73
C ALA A 3 -7.20 -4.50 22.12
N LYS A 4 -6.01 -4.82 22.67
CA LYS A 4 -5.67 -4.40 24.05
C LYS A 4 -4.35 -3.66 24.27
N HIS A 5 -3.53 -3.44 23.24
CA HIS A 5 -2.25 -2.70 23.38
C HIS A 5 -2.08 -1.67 22.27
N LEU A 6 -2.66 -0.48 22.46
CA LEU A 6 -2.57 0.63 21.49
C LEU A 6 -1.16 1.23 21.49
N GLY A 7 -0.45 1.07 20.37
CA GLY A 7 0.90 1.59 20.16
C GLY A 7 2.03 0.55 20.17
N GLU A 8 1.76 -0.70 20.56
CA GLU A 8 2.69 -1.85 20.46
C GLU A 8 2.22 -2.89 19.43
N SER A 9 1.00 -2.75 18.92
CA SER A 9 0.39 -3.67 17.97
C SER A 9 0.49 -3.20 16.52
N GLN A 10 -0.08 -4.00 15.62
CA GLN A 10 -0.18 -3.72 14.20
C GLN A 10 -1.66 -3.65 13.81
N TYR A 11 -1.97 -2.79 12.84
CA TYR A 11 -3.28 -2.69 12.20
C TYR A 11 -3.13 -2.94 10.70
N TYR A 12 -4.07 -3.66 10.11
CA TYR A 12 -3.97 -4.14 8.74
C TYR A 12 -5.22 -3.76 7.96
N LEU A 13 -5.03 -3.23 6.75
CA LEU A 13 -6.08 -3.06 5.76
C LEU A 13 -5.73 -3.89 4.53
N MET A 14 -6.65 -4.75 4.13
CA MET A 14 -6.52 -5.55 2.92
C MET A 14 -7.28 -4.85 1.78
N GLN A 15 -6.58 -4.56 0.70
CA GLN A 15 -7.10 -3.92 -0.49
C GLN A 15 -7.10 -4.95 -1.64
N ILE A 16 -8.30 -5.30 -2.10
CA ILE A 16 -8.52 -6.35 -3.12
C ILE A 16 -9.26 -5.82 -4.36
N VAL A 17 -9.74 -4.58 -4.30
CA VAL A 17 -10.43 -3.89 -5.39
C VAL A 17 -9.94 -2.46 -5.51
N ASP A 18 -10.11 -1.87 -6.70
CA ASP A 18 -9.96 -0.43 -6.92
C ASP A 18 -11.21 0.37 -6.49
N LYS A 19 -11.15 1.69 -6.60
CA LYS A 19 -12.24 2.61 -6.20
C LYS A 19 -13.55 2.33 -6.92
N ASP A 20 -13.49 1.70 -8.10
CA ASP A 20 -14.66 1.37 -8.92
C ASP A 20 -15.18 -0.05 -8.64
N GLY A 21 -14.59 -0.74 -7.65
CA GLY A 21 -14.98 -2.08 -7.21
C GLY A 21 -14.41 -3.22 -8.04
N ASN A 22 -13.49 -2.94 -8.98
CA ASN A 22 -12.90 -3.97 -9.82
C ASN A 22 -11.73 -4.65 -9.11
N SER A 23 -11.56 -5.96 -9.28
CA SER A 23 -10.38 -6.66 -8.75
C SER A 23 -9.09 -6.04 -9.28
N LEU A 24 -8.06 -6.00 -8.44
CA LEU A 24 -6.74 -5.53 -8.84
C LEU A 24 -6.07 -6.53 -9.81
N ASP A 25 -5.84 -6.08 -11.04
CA ASP A 25 -5.27 -6.85 -12.14
C ASP A 25 -3.78 -6.54 -12.30
N GLY A 26 -2.90 -7.54 -12.20
CA GLY A 26 -1.47 -7.29 -12.17
C GLY A 26 -0.86 -6.83 -13.51
N ASN A 27 -1.62 -6.83 -14.61
CA ASN A 27 -1.23 -6.24 -15.89
C ASN A 27 -1.66 -4.77 -16.04
N SER A 28 -2.37 -4.23 -15.05
CA SER A 28 -2.82 -2.85 -15.01
C SER A 28 -1.93 -2.00 -14.09
N HIS A 29 -2.01 -0.67 -14.26
CA HIS A 29 -1.33 0.29 -13.39
C HIS A 29 -2.31 0.89 -12.39
N TYR A 30 -1.87 1.01 -11.14
CA TYR A 30 -2.64 1.56 -10.04
C TYR A 30 -1.82 2.55 -9.25
N LYS A 31 -2.52 3.46 -8.58
CA LYS A 31 -1.99 4.41 -7.62
C LYS A 31 -2.82 4.37 -6.35
N VAL A 32 -2.18 4.52 -5.20
CA VAL A 32 -2.83 4.92 -3.97
C VAL A 32 -2.14 6.17 -3.45
N ASN A 33 -2.91 7.19 -3.11
CA ASN A 33 -2.39 8.31 -2.33
C ASN A 33 -2.52 7.95 -0.85
N VAL A 34 -1.40 7.90 -0.15
CA VAL A 34 -1.34 7.75 1.31
C VAL A 34 -1.37 9.16 1.91
N PRO A 35 -2.48 9.57 2.57
CA PRO A 35 -2.57 10.94 3.07
C PRO A 35 -1.48 11.24 4.09
N ALA A 36 -1.12 12.51 4.18
CA ALA A 36 -0.14 13.00 5.15
C ALA A 36 -0.53 12.63 6.60
N ASN A 37 0.45 12.72 7.50
CA ASN A 37 0.25 12.49 8.93
C ASN A 37 -0.35 11.11 9.27
N VAL A 38 0.11 10.06 8.57
CA VAL A 38 -0.34 8.68 8.82
C VAL A 38 -0.25 8.38 10.33
N PRO A 39 -1.36 7.95 10.96
CA PRO A 39 -1.46 7.88 12.42
C PRO A 39 -0.77 6.61 12.97
N VAL A 40 0.56 6.58 12.85
CA VAL A 40 1.43 5.51 13.36
C VAL A 40 2.51 6.09 14.27
N LYS A 41 3.00 5.29 15.20
CA LYS A 41 4.15 5.61 16.06
C LYS A 41 5.49 5.22 15.41
N GLN A 42 5.48 4.18 14.56
CA GLN A 42 6.71 3.63 13.98
C GLN A 42 6.78 3.89 12.48
N TYR A 43 6.05 3.12 11.68
CA TYR A 43 6.03 3.24 10.23
C TYR A 43 4.77 2.61 9.64
N TRP A 44 4.58 2.79 8.34
CA TRP A 44 3.56 2.07 7.57
C TRP A 44 4.21 1.39 6.36
N SER A 45 3.58 0.34 5.85
CA SER A 45 4.01 -0.34 4.62
C SER A 45 2.84 -0.82 3.80
N MET A 46 3.08 -1.00 2.50
CA MET A 46 2.16 -1.63 1.56
C MET A 46 2.90 -2.73 0.83
N THR A 47 2.37 -3.96 0.92
CA THR A 47 2.98 -5.15 0.34
C THR A 47 2.01 -5.81 -0.62
N VAL A 48 2.51 -6.15 -1.80
CA VAL A 48 1.77 -6.87 -2.85
C VAL A 48 1.87 -8.38 -2.61
N TYR A 49 0.73 -9.07 -2.67
CA TYR A 49 0.60 -10.52 -2.62
C TYR A 49 -0.13 -11.03 -3.87
N ASN A 50 0.16 -12.25 -4.27
CA ASN A 50 -0.61 -12.95 -5.29
C ASN A 50 -2.01 -13.27 -4.70
N ARG A 51 -3.08 -12.91 -5.43
CA ARG A 51 -4.46 -13.04 -4.91
C ARG A 51 -4.98 -14.47 -4.89
N GLU A 52 -4.43 -15.36 -5.70
CA GLU A 52 -4.82 -16.77 -5.75
C GLU A 52 -4.18 -17.57 -4.61
N THR A 53 -2.89 -17.34 -4.34
CA THR A 53 -2.13 -18.11 -3.35
C THR A 53 -2.00 -17.42 -1.99
N HIS A 54 -2.30 -16.12 -1.90
CA HIS A 54 -2.05 -15.26 -0.74
C HIS A 54 -0.57 -15.23 -0.30
N THR A 55 0.35 -15.60 -1.19
CA THR A 55 1.80 -15.54 -0.95
C THR A 55 2.41 -14.28 -1.54
N PHE A 56 3.63 -13.95 -1.14
CA PHE A 56 4.37 -12.87 -1.80
C PHE A 56 4.44 -13.08 -3.31
N ILE A 57 4.44 -11.97 -4.05
CA ILE A 57 4.84 -11.98 -5.46
C ILE A 57 6.28 -12.48 -5.60
N ARG A 58 6.50 -13.36 -6.57
CA ARG A 58 7.80 -14.02 -6.82
C ARG A 58 8.53 -13.35 -7.97
N ASP A 59 9.85 -13.53 -8.01
CA ASP A 59 10.72 -13.10 -9.11
C ASP A 59 10.61 -11.60 -9.43
N LYS A 60 10.32 -10.78 -8.42
CA LYS A 60 10.26 -9.32 -8.50
C LYS A 60 11.33 -8.69 -7.60
N LYS A 61 11.78 -7.50 -7.99
CA LYS A 61 12.84 -6.74 -7.31
C LYS A 61 12.56 -6.47 -5.83
N TRP A 62 11.29 -6.27 -5.49
CA TRP A 62 10.79 -6.11 -4.13
C TRP A 62 9.28 -6.37 -4.12
N ALA A 63 8.74 -6.70 -2.96
CA ALA A 63 7.30 -6.92 -2.79
C ALA A 63 6.56 -5.74 -2.13
N ALA A 64 7.27 -4.71 -1.69
CA ALA A 64 6.69 -3.67 -0.85
C ALA A 64 7.39 -2.31 -0.94
N ARG A 65 6.67 -1.30 -0.45
CA ARG A 65 7.19 0.00 -0.03
C ARG A 65 6.72 0.33 1.38
N SER A 66 7.51 1.12 2.08
CA SER A 66 7.22 1.60 3.43
C SER A 66 7.66 3.03 3.60
N SER A 67 7.15 3.72 4.62
CA SER A 67 7.61 5.07 4.99
C SER A 67 9.08 5.15 5.41
N GLN A 68 9.76 4.01 5.52
CA GLN A 68 11.18 3.90 5.80
C GLN A 68 11.99 3.43 4.58
N THR A 69 11.37 3.24 3.41
CA THR A 69 12.10 2.86 2.20
C THR A 69 13.07 3.98 1.83
N PRO A 70 14.38 3.71 1.69
CA PRO A 70 15.34 4.73 1.27
C PRO A 70 14.96 5.32 -0.08
N GLY A 71 14.94 6.65 -0.18
CA GLY A 71 14.61 7.37 -1.41
C GLY A 71 13.13 7.38 -1.78
N LEU A 72 12.22 7.00 -0.86
CA LEU A 72 10.79 7.24 -1.03
C LEU A 72 10.53 8.75 -1.18
N LYS A 73 9.75 9.12 -2.20
CA LYS A 73 9.40 10.51 -2.50
C LYS A 73 8.09 10.89 -1.82
N THR A 74 8.07 12.01 -1.12
CA THR A 74 6.87 12.61 -0.53
C THR A 74 6.39 13.79 -1.38
N ASN A 75 5.08 13.99 -1.44
CA ASN A 75 4.46 15.15 -2.07
C ASN A 75 4.63 16.40 -1.20
N PRO A 76 4.46 17.63 -1.74
CA PRO A 76 4.57 18.87 -0.98
C PRO A 76 3.62 18.98 0.22
N ASP A 77 2.45 18.33 0.16
CA ASP A 77 1.48 18.28 1.25
C ASP A 77 1.80 17.21 2.32
N GLY A 78 2.90 16.47 2.14
CA GLY A 78 3.32 15.38 3.02
C GLY A 78 2.65 14.03 2.73
N SER A 79 1.77 13.93 1.72
CA SER A 79 1.24 12.66 1.25
C SER A 79 2.28 11.86 0.47
N VAL A 80 2.02 10.58 0.22
CA VAL A 80 2.85 9.71 -0.62
C VAL A 80 1.98 9.04 -1.66
N ASP A 81 2.29 9.26 -2.94
CA ASP A 81 1.74 8.45 -4.02
C ASP A 81 2.55 7.17 -4.15
N LEU A 82 1.94 6.01 -3.92
CA LEU A 82 2.50 4.70 -4.24
C LEU A 82 1.86 4.13 -5.50
N TYR A 83 2.68 3.52 -6.34
CA TYR A 83 2.29 2.95 -7.62
C TYR A 83 2.45 1.45 -7.62
N PHE A 84 1.54 0.75 -8.30
CA PHE A 84 1.55 -0.70 -8.48
C PHE A 84 1.34 -1.02 -9.95
N GLY A 85 2.14 -1.91 -10.52
CA GLY A 85 1.99 -2.28 -11.93
C GLY A 85 3.16 -3.13 -12.44
N PRO A 86 3.04 -3.70 -13.65
CA PRO A 86 4.03 -4.62 -14.19
C PRO A 86 5.35 -3.93 -14.56
N THR A 87 5.29 -2.62 -14.83
CA THR A 87 6.44 -1.74 -15.12
C THR A 87 6.41 -0.50 -14.23
N PRO A 88 7.55 0.16 -14.00
CA PRO A 88 7.60 1.40 -13.21
C PRO A 88 6.90 2.56 -13.92
N PRO A 89 6.33 3.52 -13.16
CA PRO A 89 5.80 4.76 -13.71
C PRO A 89 6.93 5.66 -14.21
N GLU A 90 6.59 6.68 -15.02
CA GLU A 90 7.55 7.67 -15.55
C GLU A 90 8.35 8.40 -14.46
N SER A 91 7.75 8.57 -13.27
CA SER A 91 8.41 9.17 -12.10
C SER A 91 9.55 8.33 -11.50
N GLY A 92 9.74 7.10 -11.99
CA GLY A 92 10.75 6.15 -11.58
C GLY A 92 10.29 5.14 -10.52
N GLU A 93 11.24 4.36 -10.02
CA GLU A 93 10.99 3.18 -9.18
C GLU A 93 10.83 3.47 -7.66
N SER A 94 11.15 4.70 -7.21
CA SER A 94 11.20 5.05 -5.79
C SER A 94 9.91 4.69 -5.04
N ASN A 95 8.76 4.98 -5.66
CA ASN A 95 7.44 4.80 -5.05
C ASN A 95 6.65 3.65 -5.69
N TRP A 96 7.32 2.77 -6.44
CA TRP A 96 6.67 1.71 -7.20
C TRP A 96 6.90 0.34 -6.60
N VAL A 97 5.85 -0.48 -6.59
CA VAL A 97 5.90 -1.90 -6.27
C VAL A 97 5.47 -2.69 -7.53
N PRO A 98 6.31 -3.60 -8.04
CA PRO A 98 5.98 -4.42 -9.20
C PRO A 98 4.80 -5.36 -8.91
N THR A 99 4.04 -5.69 -9.94
CA THR A 99 3.00 -6.73 -9.93
C THR A 99 3.36 -7.85 -10.92
N ASP A 100 2.61 -8.95 -10.86
CA ASP A 100 2.69 -10.03 -11.85
C ASP A 100 1.60 -9.83 -12.91
N SER A 101 2.00 -9.61 -14.17
CA SER A 101 1.09 -9.38 -15.29
C SER A 101 0.20 -10.58 -15.63
N LYS A 102 0.47 -11.76 -15.05
CA LYS A 102 -0.29 -12.99 -15.34
C LYS A 102 -1.45 -13.25 -14.38
N GLY A 103 -1.67 -12.40 -13.39
CA GLY A 103 -2.68 -12.67 -12.38
C GLY A 103 -3.18 -11.45 -11.63
N LYS A 104 -4.08 -11.69 -10.70
CA LYS A 104 -4.59 -10.69 -9.77
C LYS A 104 -3.69 -10.59 -8.56
N PHE A 105 -3.74 -9.44 -7.89
CA PHE A 105 -2.99 -9.22 -6.66
C PHE A 105 -3.87 -8.62 -5.57
N GLU A 106 -3.34 -8.59 -4.37
CA GLU A 106 -3.90 -7.86 -3.24
C GLU A 106 -2.80 -7.05 -2.56
N ILE A 107 -3.17 -5.94 -1.95
CA ILE A 107 -2.25 -5.13 -1.16
C ILE A 107 -2.64 -5.26 0.31
N LEU A 108 -1.66 -5.61 1.14
CA LEU A 108 -1.80 -5.55 2.58
C LEU A 108 -1.09 -4.29 3.09
N ALA A 109 -1.87 -3.28 3.42
CA ALA A 109 -1.40 -2.09 4.10
C ALA A 109 -1.25 -2.39 5.60
N ARG A 110 -0.08 -2.10 6.15
CA ARG A 110 0.28 -2.36 7.55
C ARG A 110 0.65 -1.07 8.25
N PHE A 111 0.11 -0.87 9.43
CA PHE A 111 0.35 0.30 10.27
C PHE A 111 0.94 -0.16 11.60
N TYR A 112 2.18 0.27 11.89
CA TYR A 112 2.95 -0.19 13.03
C TYR A 112 2.89 0.82 14.18
N GLY A 113 2.38 0.38 15.33
CA GLY A 113 2.03 1.26 16.45
C GLY A 113 0.93 2.26 16.08
N PRO A 114 -0.26 1.80 15.66
CA PRO A 114 -1.35 2.68 15.23
C PRO A 114 -1.81 3.60 16.37
N LYS A 115 -2.16 4.84 16.02
CA LYS A 115 -2.78 5.86 16.90
C LYS A 115 -4.31 5.84 16.74
N PRO A 116 -5.08 6.42 17.68
CA PRO A 116 -6.56 6.38 17.67
C PRO A 116 -7.21 6.80 16.35
N ASN A 117 -6.62 7.76 15.62
CA ASN A 117 -7.17 8.29 14.37
C ASN A 117 -7.40 7.25 13.26
N LEU A 118 -6.67 6.12 13.31
CA LEU A 118 -6.84 5.00 12.39
C LEU A 118 -8.10 4.19 12.71
N TYR A 119 -8.48 4.14 13.99
CA TYR A 119 -9.63 3.37 14.49
C TYR A 119 -10.92 4.18 14.46
N ASP A 120 -10.86 5.46 14.83
CA ASP A 120 -12.02 6.37 14.82
C ASP A 120 -12.34 6.93 13.42
N GLN A 121 -11.52 6.57 12.42
CA GLN A 121 -11.68 6.93 11.02
C GLN A 121 -11.58 8.44 10.72
N SER A 122 -11.02 9.24 11.64
CA SER A 122 -10.65 10.65 11.37
C SER A 122 -9.49 10.78 10.39
N TRP A 123 -8.68 9.72 10.24
CA TRP A 123 -7.76 9.54 9.11
C TRP A 123 -8.15 8.27 8.35
N LYS A 124 -8.16 8.35 7.01
CA LYS A 124 -8.48 7.22 6.14
C LYS A 124 -7.41 7.07 5.08
N LEU A 125 -7.10 5.83 4.73
CA LEU A 125 -6.34 5.54 3.52
C LEU A 125 -7.26 5.71 2.32
N ASN A 126 -6.80 6.40 1.27
CA ASN A 126 -7.59 6.56 0.06
C ASN A 126 -7.72 5.22 -0.68
N ASP A 127 -8.78 5.11 -1.47
CA ASP A 127 -8.99 3.95 -2.33
C ASP A 127 -7.89 3.86 -3.40
N ILE A 128 -7.65 2.64 -3.88
CA ILE A 128 -6.74 2.41 -4.99
C ILE A 128 -7.41 2.88 -6.28
N GLU A 129 -6.70 3.67 -7.07
CA GLU A 129 -7.18 4.16 -8.36
C GLU A 129 -6.43 3.48 -9.49
N LYS A 130 -7.16 3.06 -10.53
CA LYS A 130 -6.53 2.60 -11.77
C LYS A 130 -5.99 3.82 -12.54
N VAL A 131 -4.72 3.77 -12.90
CA VAL A 131 -4.05 4.80 -13.70
C VAL A 131 -4.23 4.44 -15.18
N LYS A 132 -4.58 5.43 -15.99
CA LYS A 132 -4.72 5.28 -17.46
C LYS A 132 -3.38 5.47 -18.15
#